data_AF-A0A920JQZ8-F1
#
_entry.id   AF-A0A920JQZ8-F1
#
_cell.length_a   1.000
_cell.length_b   1.000
_cell.length_c   1.000
_cell.angle_alpha   90.00
_cell.angle_beta   90.00
_cell.angle_gamma   90.00
#
_symmetry.space_group_name_H-M   'P 1'
#
loop_
_entity.id
_entity.type
_entity.pdbx_description
1 polymer ?
#
loop_
_entity_poly.entity_id
_entity_poly.type
_entity_poly.pdbx_seq_one_letter_code
_entity_poly.pdbx_strand_id
1 'polypeptide(L)' 'MLRKGKPILYGPDQDYRNKSSIVSTFFNQKCLTTTAPFRIKEITDCKLIYVDSIRQGDSYKFGLKM' A
#
# COMPACT_ATOMS: atom_id res chain seq x y z
N MET A 1 -5.44 -7.27 -13.93
CA MET A 1 -4.66 -8.29 -13.21
C MET A 1 -5.46 -8.88 -12.06
N LEU A 2 -5.95 -8.07 -11.10
CA LEU A 2 -6.77 -8.54 -9.97
C LEU A 2 -8.00 -9.36 -10.37
N ARG A 3 -8.79 -8.90 -11.35
CA ARG A 3 -9.95 -9.66 -11.87
C ARG A 3 -9.60 -11.03 -12.48
N LYS A 4 -8.32 -11.28 -12.78
CA LYS A 4 -7.80 -12.58 -13.25
C LYS A 4 -7.14 -13.38 -12.11
N GLY A 5 -7.39 -13.02 -10.84
CA GLY A 5 -6.81 -13.66 -9.67
C GLY A 5 -5.34 -13.36 -9.41
N LYS A 6 -4.72 -12.43 -10.16
CA LYS A 6 -3.30 -12.08 -9.97
C LYS A 6 -3.14 -11.04 -8.85
N PRO A 7 -2.24 -11.27 -7.87
CA PRO A 7 -1.97 -10.31 -6.82
C PRO A 7 -1.26 -9.07 -7.38
N ILE A 8 -1.38 -7.95 -6.67
CA ILE A 8 -0.65 -6.71 -6.93
C ILE A 8 -0.01 -6.28 -5.62
N LEU A 9 1.27 -5.93 -5.66
CA LEU A 9 1.97 -5.28 -4.56
C LEU A 9 2.00 -3.78 -4.85
N TYR A 10 1.69 -2.95 -3.85
CA TYR A 10 1.64 -1.51 -3.98
C TYR A 10 2.22 -0.85 -2.73
N GLY A 11 3.23 0.02 -2.89
CA GLY A 11 3.82 0.82 -1.81
C GLY A 11 3.10 2.17 -1.68
N PRO A 12 2.23 2.37 -0.66
CA PRO A 12 1.40 3.57 -0.53
C PRO A 12 2.11 4.76 0.13
N ASP A 13 3.28 4.51 0.71
CA ASP A 13 4.10 5.42 1.52
C ASP A 13 5.04 6.31 0.68
N GLN A 14 5.04 6.16 -0.63
CA GLN A 14 5.80 7.00 -1.56
C GLN A 14 5.06 8.33 -1.85
N ASP A 15 5.80 9.44 -1.94
CA ASP A 15 5.28 10.71 -2.45
C ASP A 15 5.23 10.68 -3.98
N TYR A 16 4.04 10.41 -4.53
CA TYR A 16 3.83 10.35 -5.98
C TYR A 16 3.59 11.72 -6.64
N ARG A 17 3.50 12.82 -5.88
CA ARG A 17 3.19 14.20 -6.35
C ARG A 17 2.11 14.27 -7.45
N ASN A 18 1.16 13.34 -7.42
CA ASN A 18 0.16 13.15 -8.46
C ASN A 18 -1.05 14.05 -8.17
N LYS A 19 -1.79 14.47 -9.20
CA LYS A 19 -3.12 15.13 -9.07
C LYS A 19 -4.09 14.36 -8.17
N SER A 20 -3.89 13.05 -8.00
CA SER A 20 -4.70 12.19 -7.13
C SER A 20 -4.15 11.99 -5.72
N SER A 21 -3.09 12.71 -5.34
CA SER A 21 -2.56 12.68 -3.98
C SER A 21 -3.54 13.36 -3.01
N ILE A 22 -3.61 12.84 -1.79
CA ILE A 22 -4.34 13.45 -0.67
C ILE A 22 -3.37 13.81 0.44
N VAL A 23 -3.74 14.77 1.27
CA VAL A 23 -3.03 15.05 2.52
C VAL A 23 -3.53 14.08 3.58
N SER A 24 -2.60 13.34 4.18
CA SER A 24 -2.85 12.46 5.33
C SER A 24 -1.84 12.77 6.45
N THR A 25 -1.97 12.10 7.59
CA THR A 25 -1.06 12.24 8.72
C THR A 25 -0.21 10.98 8.89
N PHE A 26 1.11 11.14 8.89
CA PHE A 26 2.08 10.08 9.16
C PHE A 26 3.07 10.57 10.21
N PHE A 27 3.22 9.84 11.31
CA PHE A 27 4.00 10.27 12.50
C PHE A 27 3.68 11.70 12.97
N ASN A 28 2.38 12.04 13.02
CA ASN A 28 1.87 13.39 13.36
C ASN A 28 2.34 14.52 12.42
N GLN A 29 2.90 14.19 11.25
CA GLN A 29 3.26 15.15 10.22
C GLN A 29 2.29 15.06 9.04
N LYS A 30 2.00 16.21 8.42
CA LYS A 30 1.22 16.23 7.18
C LYS A 30 2.08 15.69 6.04
N CYS A 31 1.58 14.68 5.35
CA CYS A 31 2.27 14.05 4.23
C CYS A 31 1.31 13.91 3.05
N LEU A 32 1.85 13.98 1.83
CA LEU A 32 1.13 13.56 0.64
C LEU A 32 1.18 12.04 0.55
N THR A 33 0.03 11.43 0.29
CA THR A 33 -0.09 10.00 0.02
C THR A 33 -1.07 9.76 -1.13
N THR A 34 -1.23 8.51 -1.52
CA THR A 34 -2.04 8.09 -2.67
C THR A 34 -3.30 7.36 -2.25
N THR A 35 -4.39 7.60 -2.99
CA THR A 35 -5.66 6.89 -2.83
C THR A 35 -5.74 5.60 -3.66
N ALA A 36 -4.68 5.25 -4.39
CA ALA A 36 -4.72 4.13 -5.34
C ALA A 36 -5.10 2.78 -4.70
N PRO A 37 -4.53 2.34 -3.57
CA PRO A 37 -4.93 1.06 -2.95
C PRO A 37 -6.42 1.04 -2.57
N PHE A 38 -6.91 2.16 -2.04
CA PHE A 38 -8.32 2.30 -1.66
C PHE A 38 -9.25 2.22 -2.87
N ARG A 39 -8.96 2.99 -3.93
CA ARG A 39 -9.74 2.97 -5.18
C ARG A 39 -9.71 1.60 -5.86
N ILE A 40 -8.56 0.92 -5.83
CA ILE A 40 -8.42 -0.44 -6.37
C ILE A 40 -9.36 -1.39 -5.62
N LYS A 41 -9.42 -1.31 -4.28
CA LYS A 41 -10.35 -2.11 -3.47
C LYS A 41 -11.80 -1.81 -3.84
N GLU A 42 -12.19 -0.54 -3.95
CA GLU A 42 -13.57 -0.16 -4.30
C GLU A 42 -14.01 -0.71 -5.67
N ILE A 43 -13.14 -0.62 -6.68
CA ILE A 43 -13.48 -0.98 -8.07
C ILE A 43 -13.43 -2.50 -8.31
N THR A 44 -12.65 -3.24 -7.51
CA THR A 44 -12.40 -4.68 -7.74
C THR A 44 -12.92 -5.61 -6.67
N ASP A 45 -13.29 -5.08 -5.51
CA ASP A 45 -13.65 -5.84 -4.31
C ASP A 45 -12.61 -6.89 -3.88
N CYS A 46 -11.33 -6.64 -4.16
CA CYS A 46 -10.25 -7.56 -3.81
C CYS A 46 -10.01 -7.65 -2.29
N LYS A 47 -9.30 -8.68 -1.83
CA LYS A 47 -8.77 -8.68 -0.44
C LYS A 47 -7.60 -7.71 -0.35
N LEU A 48 -7.54 -6.93 0.73
CA LEU A 48 -6.37 -6.13 1.09
C LEU A 48 -5.55 -6.92 2.12
N ILE A 49 -4.24 -6.95 1.92
CA ILE A 49 -3.31 -7.57 2.86
C ILE A 49 -2.20 -6.56 3.08
N TYR A 50 -2.02 -6.13 4.32
CA TYR A 50 -0.86 -5.36 4.73
C TYR A 50 0.35 -6.29 4.78
N VAL A 51 1.42 -5.86 4.13
CA VAL A 51 2.71 -6.57 4.08
C VAL A 51 3.78 -5.64 4.60
N ASP A 52 4.55 -6.12 5.57
CA ASP A 52 5.75 -5.46 6.06
C ASP A 52 6.92 -6.44 6.01
N SER A 53 8.14 -5.94 5.94
CA SER A 53 9.35 -6.76 5.94
C SER A 53 10.46 -6.11 6.74
N ILE A 54 11.06 -6.88 7.64
CA ILE A 54 12.16 -6.43 8.50
C ILE A 54 13.38 -7.29 8.17
N ARG A 55 14.53 -6.65 7.89
CA ARG A 55 15.79 -7.34 7.66
C ARG A 55 16.27 -8.02 8.96
N GLN A 56 16.65 -9.28 8.87
CA GLN A 56 17.24 -10.09 9.95
C GLN A 56 18.52 -10.74 9.45
N GLY A 57 19.67 -10.11 9.74
CA GLY A 57 20.97 -10.51 9.19
C GLY A 57 20.98 -10.48 7.66
N ASP A 58 21.14 -11.66 7.06
CA ASP A 58 21.14 -11.89 5.61
C ASP A 58 19.77 -12.27 5.04
N SER A 59 18.71 -12.17 5.85
CA SER A 59 17.34 -12.56 5.47
C SER A 59 16.32 -11.45 5.77
N TYR A 60 15.07 -11.67 5.39
CA TYR A 60 13.94 -10.80 5.72
C TYR A 60 12.82 -11.60 6.37
N LYS A 61 12.28 -11.08 7.47
CA LYS A 61 11.05 -11.58 8.09
C LYS A 61 9.87 -10.77 7.58
N PHE A 62 8.89 -11.45 6.99
CA PHE A 62 7.66 -10.82 6.51
C PHE A 62 6.56 -10.86 7.58
N GLY A 63 5.91 -9.73 7.81
CA GLY A 63 4.66 -9.62 8.55
C GLY A 63 3.50 -9.48 7.59
N LEU A 64 2.47 -10.30 7.74
CA LEU A 64 1.25 -10.24 6.94
C LEU A 64 0.06 -10.00 7.86
N LYS A 65 -0.78 -9.01 7.54
CA LYS A 65 -2.02 -8.73 8.27
C LYS A 65 -3.16 -8.52 7.28
N MET A 66 -4.28 -9.22 7.49
CA MET A 66 -5.52 -9.07 6.73
C MET A 66 -6.38 -7.96 7.32
#